data_AF-A0A960NPL2-F1
#
_entry.id   AF-A0A960NPL2-F1
#
_cell.length_a   1.000
_cell.length_b   1.000
_cell.length_c   1.000
_cell.angle_alpha   90.00
_cell.angle_beta   90.00
_cell.angle_gamma   90.00
#
_symmetry.space_group_name_H-M   'P 1'
#
loop_
_entity.id
_entity.type
_entity.pdbx_description
1 polymer ?
#
loop_
_entity_poly.entity_id
_entity_poly.type
_entity_poly.pdbx_seq_one_letter_code
_entity_poly.pdbx_strand_id
1 'polypeptide(L)'
;MCGIAGIVDFERPTDPDGLDRMLKAIVHRGPDDEGTYVDASFSIGMRRLSIIDLAGGHQPISNEDDRVWVVLNGEIYNYIELRADLEAKGHRFKTHTDTEVLVHLYEEEGPDFISKLNGMFAFALWDLRDQSVLVARDQMGIKPLYWHHRGNRLVFASELKCLYRLGLEEWAPDLDALSAYLHLGYIPREKSPIRGVFKLLPGERMLFRAGSAPQRHRYWKLSAFMDHPGDAVGESFIDETRDLLDDAVRLQLRSDVPLGSFLSGGLDSSAITMSAARELENLDTFGIGFKGHHFDETPYARKVAALAGTRHHEEILEPNHLPELIQTLAWHLDEPNGDPAMLPSYWICQYSREKVKVALSGAGGDELFGGYPRHVDPVPCTSPAGRIRQLPQGLRRML
;
A
#
# COMPACT_ATOMS: atom_id res chain seq x y z
N MET A 1 -9.79 2.82 0.28
CA MET A 1 -8.53 3.02 1.03
C MET A 1 -8.34 4.51 1.18
N CYS A 2 -8.01 5.06 2.35
CA CYS A 2 -7.86 6.52 2.49
C CYS A 2 -6.82 7.14 1.52
N GLY A 3 -6.83 8.46 1.39
CA GLY A 3 -5.85 9.23 0.65
C GLY A 3 -5.38 10.43 1.47
N ILE A 4 -4.07 10.68 1.50
CA ILE A 4 -3.48 11.78 2.27
C ILE A 4 -2.76 12.76 1.34
N ALA A 5 -2.72 14.02 1.74
CA ALA A 5 -1.98 15.09 1.07
C ALA A 5 -1.48 16.11 2.09
N GLY A 6 -0.33 16.72 1.81
CA GLY A 6 0.17 17.81 2.64
C GLY A 6 1.18 18.70 1.93
N ILE A 7 1.26 19.92 2.44
CA ILE A 7 2.10 21.01 1.95
C ILE A 7 2.76 21.63 3.17
N VAL A 8 4.09 21.66 3.19
CA VAL A 8 4.87 22.46 4.12
C VAL A 8 5.70 23.46 3.33
N ASP A 9 5.64 24.72 3.72
CA ASP A 9 6.44 25.80 3.16
C ASP A 9 6.83 26.75 4.28
N PHE A 10 8.12 26.82 4.60
CA PHE A 10 8.62 27.68 5.68
C PHE A 10 8.93 29.11 5.23
N GLU A 11 8.80 29.41 3.93
CA GLU A 11 9.08 30.75 3.37
C GLU A 11 7.81 31.48 2.93
N ARG A 12 6.73 30.73 2.66
CA ARG A 12 5.46 31.27 2.19
C ARG A 12 4.33 30.88 3.14
N PRO A 13 3.25 31.68 3.20
CA PRO A 13 2.03 31.24 3.84
C PRO A 13 1.55 29.91 3.25
N THR A 14 0.92 29.10 4.10
CA THR A 14 0.22 27.88 3.69
C THR A 14 -0.74 28.12 2.50
N ASP A 15 -0.99 27.07 1.71
CA ASP A 15 -1.85 27.10 0.50
C ASP A 15 -3.08 26.18 0.69
N PRO A 16 -4.11 26.61 1.45
CA PRO A 16 -5.28 25.79 1.71
C PRO A 16 -6.05 25.44 0.43
N ASP A 17 -6.11 26.35 -0.53
CA ASP A 17 -6.75 26.11 -1.83
C ASP A 17 -5.98 25.06 -2.63
N GLY A 18 -4.64 25.06 -2.56
CA GLY A 18 -3.79 24.01 -3.09
C GLY A 18 -4.09 22.66 -2.48
N LEU A 19 -4.17 22.59 -1.15
CA LEU A 19 -4.53 21.37 -0.44
C LEU A 19 -5.92 20.85 -0.85
N ASP A 20 -6.92 21.72 -0.92
CA ASP A 20 -8.27 21.36 -1.38
C ASP A 20 -8.27 20.77 -2.79
N ARG A 21 -7.51 21.38 -3.73
CA ARG A 21 -7.36 20.82 -5.09
C ARG A 21 -6.70 19.44 -5.10
N MET A 22 -5.75 19.18 -4.19
CA MET A 22 -5.14 17.85 -4.04
C MET A 22 -6.18 16.84 -3.54
N LEU A 23 -6.90 17.16 -2.46
CA LEU A 23 -7.87 16.25 -1.84
C LEU A 23 -9.06 15.94 -2.75
N LYS A 24 -9.47 16.90 -3.59
CA LYS A 24 -10.50 16.68 -4.62
C LYS A 24 -10.06 15.69 -5.72
N ALA A 25 -8.76 15.54 -5.97
CA ALA A 25 -8.26 14.60 -6.97
C ALA A 25 -8.29 13.13 -6.50
N ILE A 26 -8.45 12.90 -5.19
CA ILE A 26 -8.35 11.57 -4.55
C ILE A 26 -9.62 11.17 -3.79
N VAL A 27 -10.77 11.75 -4.13
CA VAL A 27 -12.08 11.39 -3.52
C VAL A 27 -12.37 9.89 -3.64
N HIS A 28 -11.99 9.26 -4.76
CA HIS A 28 -12.20 7.82 -5.00
C HIS A 28 -11.53 6.93 -3.96
N ARG A 29 -10.47 7.41 -3.30
CA ARG A 29 -9.77 6.70 -2.24
C ARG A 29 -10.65 6.63 -1.00
N GLY A 30 -11.10 7.80 -0.54
CA GLY A 30 -11.88 7.97 0.68
C GLY A 30 -13.14 8.82 0.46
N PRO A 31 -14.24 8.19 0.04
CA PRO A 31 -15.49 8.89 -0.24
C PRO A 31 -16.36 9.14 1.00
N ASP A 32 -16.01 8.57 2.17
CA ASP A 32 -16.90 8.57 3.34
C ASP A 32 -16.79 9.87 4.15
N ASP A 33 -15.60 10.47 4.21
CA ASP A 33 -15.32 11.66 5.03
C ASP A 33 -14.07 12.42 4.50
N GLU A 34 -13.92 13.69 4.88
CA GLU A 34 -12.79 14.55 4.55
C GLU A 34 -12.38 15.42 5.73
N GLY A 35 -11.09 15.66 5.90
CA GLY A 35 -10.60 16.54 6.95
C GLY A 35 -9.29 17.22 6.61
N THR A 36 -9.08 18.39 7.21
CA THR A 36 -7.89 19.22 7.01
C THR A 36 -7.46 19.86 8.31
N TYR A 37 -6.16 19.97 8.49
CA TYR A 37 -5.53 20.82 9.50
C TYR A 37 -4.63 21.83 8.77
N VAL A 38 -4.74 23.10 9.16
CA VAL A 38 -4.03 24.22 8.53
C VAL A 38 -3.40 25.07 9.62
N ASP A 39 -2.09 25.22 9.53
CA ASP A 39 -1.23 26.10 10.33
C ASP A 39 -0.48 27.08 9.39
N ALA A 40 0.28 28.03 9.95
CA ALA A 40 0.94 29.09 9.20
C ALA A 40 1.85 28.60 8.06
N SER A 41 2.66 27.58 8.32
CA SER A 41 3.65 27.01 7.37
C SER A 41 3.33 25.58 6.93
N PHE A 42 2.19 25.04 7.37
CA PHE A 42 1.84 23.64 7.18
C PHE A 42 0.35 23.48 6.89
N SER A 43 0.02 22.62 5.94
CA SER A 43 -1.34 22.13 5.77
C SER A 43 -1.32 20.66 5.42
N ILE A 44 -2.26 19.92 6.00
CA ILE A 44 -2.41 18.50 5.80
C ILE A 44 -3.88 18.16 5.72
N GLY A 45 -4.23 17.14 4.97
CA GLY A 45 -5.57 16.64 4.97
C GLY A 45 -5.68 15.25 4.39
N MET A 46 -6.90 14.74 4.43
CA MET A 46 -7.18 13.40 3.99
C MET A 46 -8.60 13.21 3.44
N ARG A 47 -8.72 12.17 2.63
CA ARG A 47 -9.97 11.55 2.18
C ARG A 47 -10.09 10.21 2.88
N ARG A 48 -11.17 9.99 3.63
CA ARG A 48 -11.35 8.82 4.49
C ARG A 48 -12.23 7.76 3.84
N LEU A 49 -11.78 6.51 3.88
CA LEU A 49 -12.66 5.35 3.81
C LEU A 49 -12.77 4.81 5.24
N SER A 50 -13.94 4.89 5.84
CA SER A 50 -14.11 4.55 7.26
C SER A 50 -14.21 3.03 7.42
N ILE A 51 -13.19 2.44 8.07
CA ILE A 51 -13.04 0.99 8.33
C ILE A 51 -13.09 0.71 9.83
N ILE A 52 -12.26 1.38 10.63
CA ILE A 52 -12.22 1.30 12.10
C ILE A 52 -12.69 2.64 12.69
N ASP A 53 -13.49 2.56 13.75
CA ASP A 53 -14.10 3.67 14.47
C ASP A 53 -14.83 4.64 13.53
N LEU A 54 -15.94 4.17 12.96
CA LEU A 54 -16.64 4.88 11.88
C LEU A 54 -17.02 6.33 12.24
N ALA A 55 -17.42 6.56 13.50
CA ALA A 55 -17.85 7.87 13.98
C ALA A 55 -16.72 8.70 14.60
N GLY A 56 -15.78 8.08 15.32
CA GLY A 56 -14.72 8.78 16.05
C GLY A 56 -13.39 8.92 15.32
N GLY A 57 -13.13 8.08 14.30
CA GLY A 57 -11.85 8.04 13.59
C GLY A 57 -11.63 9.12 12.54
N HIS A 58 -12.25 10.30 12.70
CA HIS A 58 -12.04 11.45 11.82
C HIS A 58 -10.57 11.89 11.87
N GLN A 59 -9.99 12.27 10.73
CA GLN A 59 -8.60 12.67 10.61
C GLN A 59 -8.50 14.01 9.88
N PRO A 60 -7.52 14.89 10.20
CA PRO A 60 -6.34 14.66 11.07
C PRO A 60 -6.65 14.47 12.56
N ILE A 61 -5.86 13.64 13.24
CA ILE A 61 -5.97 13.37 14.69
C ILE A 61 -4.80 14.02 15.41
N SER A 62 -5.07 14.65 16.55
CA SER A 62 -4.04 15.24 17.41
C SER A 62 -3.77 14.43 18.69
N ASN A 63 -2.66 14.69 19.36
CA ASN A 63 -2.41 14.28 20.75
C ASN A 63 -3.28 15.10 21.75
N GLU A 64 -3.06 14.93 23.06
CA GLU A 64 -3.89 15.52 24.12
C GLU A 64 -3.82 17.05 24.22
N ASP A 65 -2.69 17.64 23.82
CA ASP A 65 -2.45 19.09 23.90
C ASP A 65 -2.47 19.80 22.52
N ASP A 66 -2.94 19.10 21.50
CA ASP A 66 -3.10 19.59 20.12
C ASP A 66 -1.79 20.10 19.47
N ARG A 67 -0.64 19.56 19.89
CA ARG A 67 0.69 19.93 19.36
C ARG A 67 1.26 18.95 18.35
N VAL A 68 0.75 17.74 18.30
CA VAL A 68 1.16 16.72 17.33
C VAL A 68 -0.07 16.30 16.56
N TRP A 69 -0.02 16.37 15.23
CA TRP A 69 -1.14 16.04 14.34
C TRP A 69 -0.74 14.97 13.34
N VAL A 70 -1.63 14.02 13.03
CA VAL A 70 -1.36 12.92 12.10
C VAL A 70 -2.51 12.69 11.11
N VAL A 71 -2.14 12.28 9.90
CA VAL A 71 -3.03 11.58 8.97
C VAL A 71 -2.41 10.25 8.55
N LEU A 72 -3.25 9.24 8.35
CA LEU A 72 -2.88 7.88 7.96
C LEU A 72 -3.73 7.43 6.77
N ASN A 73 -3.07 6.98 5.71
CA ASN A 73 -3.63 6.06 4.73
C ASN A 73 -3.07 4.67 5.03
N GLY A 74 -3.84 3.84 5.72
CA GLY A 74 -3.33 2.55 6.18
C GLY A 74 -4.19 1.90 7.25
N GLU A 75 -3.64 0.85 7.82
CA GLU A 75 -4.12 0.13 8.99
C GLU A 75 -2.89 -0.24 9.84
N ILE A 76 -2.91 0.10 11.13
CA ILE A 76 -1.92 -0.37 12.11
C ILE A 76 -2.52 -1.59 12.83
N TYR A 77 -2.20 -2.80 12.38
CA TYR A 77 -2.84 -4.01 12.87
C TYR A 77 -2.61 -4.28 14.35
N ASN A 78 -1.43 -3.94 14.90
CA ASN A 78 -1.12 -4.11 16.32
C ASN A 78 -1.53 -2.92 17.22
N TYR A 79 -2.47 -2.07 16.77
CA TYR A 79 -2.84 -0.86 17.52
C TYR A 79 -3.47 -1.15 18.89
N ILE A 80 -4.18 -2.28 19.05
CA ILE A 80 -4.81 -2.64 20.33
C ILE A 80 -3.74 -2.86 21.40
N GLU A 81 -2.70 -3.60 21.04
CA GLU A 81 -1.57 -3.90 21.92
C GLU A 81 -0.78 -2.61 22.23
N LEU A 82 -0.48 -1.82 21.20
CA LEU A 82 0.23 -0.55 21.35
C LEU A 82 -0.55 0.45 22.23
N ARG A 83 -1.87 0.51 22.06
CA ARG A 83 -2.76 1.36 22.86
C ARG A 83 -2.72 0.96 24.33
N ALA A 84 -2.82 -0.33 24.64
CA ALA A 84 -2.80 -0.80 26.03
C ALA A 84 -1.49 -0.39 26.74
N ASP A 85 -0.35 -0.51 26.05
CA ASP A 85 0.95 -0.08 26.57
C ASP A 85 1.02 1.43 26.80
N LEU A 86 0.43 2.23 25.91
CA LEU A 86 0.39 3.69 26.01
C LEU A 86 -0.56 4.18 27.11
N GLU A 87 -1.74 3.58 27.24
CA GLU A 87 -2.69 3.88 28.33
C GLU A 87 -2.05 3.57 29.70
N ALA A 88 -1.27 2.49 29.80
CA ALA A 88 -0.51 2.16 31.01
C ALA A 88 0.58 3.19 31.35
N LYS A 89 1.08 3.93 30.35
CA LYS A 89 2.01 5.05 30.52
C LYS A 89 1.32 6.39 30.79
N GLY A 90 -0.01 6.44 30.73
CA GLY A 90 -0.81 7.61 31.06
C GLY A 90 -1.33 8.43 29.88
N HIS A 91 -1.14 7.94 28.64
CA HIS A 91 -1.73 8.56 27.44
C HIS A 91 -3.26 8.43 27.45
N ARG A 92 -3.94 9.45 26.92
CA ARG A 92 -5.41 9.51 26.85
C ARG A 92 -5.88 9.64 25.41
N PHE A 93 -6.44 8.55 24.91
CA PHE A 93 -7.01 8.47 23.58
C PHE A 93 -8.40 9.14 23.50
N LYS A 94 -8.62 9.89 22.42
CA LYS A 94 -9.89 10.54 22.05
C LYS A 94 -10.75 9.67 21.13
N THR A 95 -10.16 8.68 20.48
CA THR A 95 -10.76 7.83 19.46
C THR A 95 -10.52 6.36 19.74
N HIS A 96 -11.13 5.49 18.94
CA HIS A 96 -10.87 4.06 18.91
C HIS A 96 -10.19 3.60 17.61
N THR A 97 -9.77 4.52 16.75
CA THR A 97 -9.02 4.18 15.53
C THR A 97 -7.58 3.78 15.84
N ASP A 98 -7.07 2.88 15.01
CA ASP A 98 -5.68 2.53 14.89
C ASP A 98 -4.73 3.72 14.63
N THR A 99 -5.23 4.83 14.07
CA THR A 99 -4.42 6.00 13.71
C THR A 99 -3.87 6.74 14.93
N GLU A 100 -4.63 6.82 16.03
CA GLU A 100 -4.27 7.67 17.17
C GLU A 100 -3.03 7.17 17.92
N VAL A 101 -2.71 5.87 17.84
CA VAL A 101 -1.48 5.35 18.47
C VAL A 101 -0.22 6.05 17.92
N LEU A 102 -0.26 6.59 16.70
CA LEU A 102 0.88 7.22 16.05
C LEU A 102 1.34 8.49 16.78
N VAL A 103 0.41 9.34 17.24
CA VAL A 103 0.79 10.59 17.92
C VAL A 103 1.41 10.31 19.29
N HIS A 104 0.83 9.37 20.04
CA HIS A 104 1.30 8.99 21.37
C HIS A 104 2.63 8.21 21.32
N LEU A 105 2.80 7.30 20.35
CA LEU A 105 4.08 6.62 20.14
C LEU A 105 5.20 7.61 19.78
N TYR A 106 4.88 8.61 18.96
CA TYR A 106 5.83 9.65 18.61
C TYR A 106 6.24 10.51 19.80
N GLU A 107 5.34 10.78 20.76
CA GLU A 107 5.68 11.49 21.99
C GLU A 107 6.65 10.70 22.88
N GLU A 108 6.48 9.38 22.95
CA GLU A 108 7.31 8.50 23.77
C GLU A 108 8.71 8.26 23.18
N GLU A 109 8.78 8.08 21.86
CA GLU A 109 9.96 7.49 21.22
C GLU A 109 10.53 8.35 20.08
N GLY A 110 9.93 9.51 19.82
CA GLY A 110 10.29 10.35 18.69
C GLY A 110 10.13 9.60 17.36
N PRO A 111 10.85 9.97 16.30
CA PRO A 111 10.62 9.44 14.94
C PRO A 111 10.94 7.96 14.73
N ASP A 112 11.55 7.27 15.71
CA ASP A 112 11.97 5.87 15.58
C ASP A 112 10.90 4.85 16.01
N PHE A 113 9.79 5.35 16.58
CA PHE A 113 8.62 4.54 16.98
C PHE A 113 8.07 3.65 15.86
N ILE A 114 8.28 4.06 14.60
CA ILE A 114 7.79 3.42 13.37
C ILE A 114 8.22 1.96 13.28
N SER A 115 9.39 1.64 13.86
CA SER A 115 9.90 0.27 13.92
C SER A 115 9.01 -0.72 14.68
N LYS A 116 8.08 -0.22 15.52
CA LYS A 116 7.10 -1.03 16.28
C LYS A 116 5.79 -1.29 15.55
N LEU A 117 5.56 -0.61 14.42
CA LEU A 117 4.30 -0.70 13.71
C LEU A 117 4.23 -1.99 12.89
N ASN A 118 3.19 -2.79 13.13
CA ASN A 118 2.78 -3.86 12.24
C ASN A 118 1.55 -3.40 11.47
N GLY A 119 1.67 -3.20 10.15
CA GLY A 119 0.60 -2.62 9.37
C GLY A 119 0.97 -2.35 7.91
N MET A 120 -0.01 -1.88 7.16
CA MET A 120 0.19 -1.28 5.85
C MET A 120 -0.14 0.20 5.95
N PHE A 121 0.82 1.09 5.69
CA PHE A 121 0.63 2.51 6.00
C PHE A 121 1.47 3.45 5.15
N ALA A 122 0.88 4.59 4.85
CA ALA A 122 1.57 5.82 4.57
C ALA A 122 0.96 6.90 5.47
N PHE A 123 1.77 7.54 6.30
CA PHE A 123 1.30 8.59 7.21
C PHE A 123 2.16 9.84 7.12
N ALA A 124 1.59 10.93 7.61
CA ALA A 124 2.30 12.18 7.80
C ALA A 124 1.90 12.78 9.15
N LEU A 125 2.90 13.16 9.93
CA LEU A 125 2.80 13.71 11.27
C LEU A 125 3.46 15.09 11.31
N TRP A 126 2.79 16.05 11.93
CA TRP A 126 3.28 17.41 12.15
C TRP A 126 3.47 17.67 13.64
N ASP A 127 4.67 18.09 14.02
CA ASP A 127 5.01 18.48 15.38
C ASP A 127 5.18 20.00 15.46
N LEU A 128 4.26 20.66 16.15
CA LEU A 128 4.28 22.12 16.34
C LEU A 128 5.45 22.57 17.23
N ARG A 129 6.02 21.70 18.07
CA ARG A 129 7.03 22.07 19.07
C ARG A 129 8.37 22.41 18.40
N ASP A 130 8.73 21.66 17.36
CA ASP A 130 9.96 21.85 16.60
C ASP A 130 9.73 22.16 15.11
N GLN A 131 8.47 22.40 14.73
CA GLN A 131 8.02 22.69 13.36
C GLN A 131 8.58 21.68 12.36
N SER A 132 8.36 20.40 12.65
CA SER A 132 8.83 19.29 11.83
C SER A 132 7.69 18.47 11.24
N VAL A 133 7.88 18.03 10.00
CA VAL A 133 7.01 17.03 9.37
C VAL A 133 7.76 15.71 9.26
N LEU A 134 7.15 14.65 9.77
CA LEU A 134 7.57 13.27 9.62
C LEU A 134 6.60 12.57 8.67
N VAL A 135 7.10 12.08 7.55
CA VAL A 135 6.33 11.20 6.66
C VAL A 135 6.96 9.83 6.61
N ALA A 136 6.15 8.78 6.52
CA ALA A 136 6.66 7.42 6.52
C ALA A 136 5.80 6.49 5.67
N ARG A 137 6.42 5.42 5.19
CA ARG A 137 5.82 4.38 4.36
C ARG A 137 6.22 3.00 4.89
N ASP A 138 5.24 2.10 4.92
CA ASP A 138 5.36 0.75 5.47
C ASP A 138 6.50 -0.07 4.86
N GLN A 139 6.83 -1.17 5.56
CA GLN A 139 7.95 -2.07 5.31
C GLN A 139 8.06 -2.49 3.84
N MET A 140 6.93 -2.82 3.21
CA MET A 140 6.86 -3.33 1.84
C MET A 140 6.37 -2.28 0.83
N GLY A 141 5.98 -1.10 1.30
CA GLY A 141 5.44 -0.03 0.47
C GLY A 141 4.05 -0.36 -0.09
N ILE A 142 3.23 -1.07 0.66
CA ILE A 142 1.85 -1.42 0.29
C ILE A 142 1.03 -0.16 0.03
N LYS A 143 1.20 0.88 0.86
CA LYS A 143 0.52 2.17 0.65
C LYS A 143 1.39 3.12 -0.17
N PRO A 144 0.84 3.80 -1.19
CA PRO A 144 1.62 4.71 -2.02
C PRO A 144 1.85 6.05 -1.31
N LEU A 145 3.01 6.66 -1.55
CA LEU A 145 3.34 8.00 -1.10
C LEU A 145 4.36 8.65 -2.05
N TYR A 146 3.93 9.71 -2.72
CA TYR A 146 4.72 10.57 -3.59
C TYR A 146 5.12 11.84 -2.86
N TRP A 147 6.26 12.40 -3.22
CA TRP A 147 6.73 13.66 -2.66
C TRP A 147 7.59 14.46 -3.65
N HIS A 148 7.64 15.77 -3.42
CA HIS A 148 8.52 16.70 -4.13
C HIS A 148 9.03 17.75 -3.15
N HIS A 149 10.29 18.15 -3.30
CA HIS A 149 10.94 19.11 -2.43
C HIS A 149 11.75 20.14 -3.22
N ARG A 150 11.65 21.40 -2.82
CA ARG A 150 12.47 22.50 -3.34
C ARG A 150 12.65 23.59 -2.27
N GLY A 151 13.90 23.89 -1.92
CA GLY A 151 14.20 24.93 -0.94
C GLY A 151 13.64 24.60 0.44
N ASN A 152 12.76 25.45 0.95
CA ASN A 152 12.05 25.25 2.22
C ASN A 152 10.63 24.71 2.05
N ARG A 153 10.32 24.15 0.88
CA ARG A 153 9.00 23.60 0.54
C ARG A 153 9.08 22.09 0.31
N LEU A 154 8.22 21.34 0.97
CA LEU A 154 7.99 19.92 0.75
C LEU A 154 6.49 19.68 0.53
N VAL A 155 6.14 18.89 -0.47
CA VAL A 155 4.77 18.47 -0.76
C VAL A 155 4.73 16.96 -0.88
N PHE A 156 3.66 16.34 -0.40
CA PHE A 156 3.49 14.89 -0.45
C PHE A 156 2.02 14.51 -0.65
N ALA A 157 1.79 13.34 -1.23
CA ALA A 157 0.44 12.81 -1.41
C ALA A 157 0.43 11.30 -1.69
N SER A 158 -0.70 10.64 -1.45
CA SER A 158 -0.88 9.22 -1.82
C SER A 158 -0.80 8.95 -3.32
N GLU A 159 -1.12 9.94 -4.16
CA GLU A 159 -1.26 9.78 -5.61
C GLU A 159 -0.59 10.94 -6.35
N LEU A 160 0.09 10.64 -7.46
CA LEU A 160 0.89 11.61 -8.23
C LEU A 160 0.03 12.76 -8.76
N LYS A 161 -1.20 12.45 -9.19
CA LYS A 161 -2.18 13.45 -9.65
C LYS A 161 -2.43 14.55 -8.62
N CYS A 162 -2.26 14.31 -7.31
CA CYS A 162 -2.37 15.39 -6.33
C CYS A 162 -1.31 16.46 -6.55
N LEU A 163 -0.06 16.05 -6.73
CA LEU A 163 1.06 16.96 -6.95
C LEU A 163 0.90 17.74 -8.26
N TYR A 164 0.29 17.14 -9.28
CA TYR A 164 -0.07 17.83 -10.52
C TYR A 164 -0.99 19.03 -10.27
N ARG A 165 -1.95 18.91 -9.33
CA ARG A 165 -2.94 19.97 -9.02
C ARG A 165 -2.33 21.19 -8.33
N LEU A 166 -1.10 21.08 -7.84
CA LEU A 166 -0.35 22.22 -7.27
C LEU A 166 0.33 23.08 -8.32
N GLY A 167 0.36 22.66 -9.60
CA GLY A 167 1.01 23.43 -10.66
C GLY A 167 2.49 23.66 -10.37
N LEU A 168 3.23 22.59 -10.03
CA LEU A 168 4.67 22.68 -9.80
C LEU A 168 5.38 23.33 -11.01
N GLU A 169 6.37 24.19 -10.75
CA GLU A 169 7.05 24.99 -11.78
C GLU A 169 7.68 24.12 -12.89
N GLU A 170 8.09 22.90 -12.57
CA GLU A 170 8.61 21.91 -13.51
C GLU A 170 7.75 20.64 -13.47
N TRP A 171 6.87 20.48 -14.46
CA TRP A 171 6.13 19.23 -14.69
C TRP A 171 6.55 18.64 -16.04
N ALA A 172 7.64 17.89 -16.04
CA ALA A 172 8.23 17.30 -17.24
C ALA A 172 8.47 15.80 -17.07
N PRO A 173 8.37 15.00 -18.15
CA PRO A 173 8.71 13.58 -18.09
C PRO A 173 10.15 13.32 -17.64
N ASP A 174 10.34 12.32 -16.79
CA ASP A 174 11.65 11.74 -16.50
C ASP A 174 11.96 10.64 -17.52
N LEU A 175 12.83 10.96 -18.50
CA LEU A 175 13.15 10.04 -19.59
C LEU A 175 13.89 8.79 -19.12
N ASP A 176 14.63 8.85 -18.01
CA ASP A 176 15.30 7.68 -17.45
C ASP A 176 14.27 6.75 -16.78
N ALA A 177 13.29 7.31 -16.08
CA ALA A 177 12.19 6.55 -15.49
C ALA A 177 11.34 5.88 -16.57
N LEU A 178 11.01 6.60 -17.65
CA LEU A 178 10.27 6.06 -18.79
C LEU A 178 11.08 5.00 -19.54
N SER A 179 12.38 5.21 -19.71
CA SER A 179 13.28 4.18 -20.25
C SER A 179 13.24 2.92 -19.39
N ALA A 180 13.33 3.03 -18.06
CA ALA A 180 13.23 1.88 -17.17
C ALA A 180 11.88 1.16 -17.29
N TYR A 181 10.77 1.90 -17.39
CA TYR A 181 9.45 1.32 -17.64
C TYR A 181 9.42 0.50 -18.93
N LEU A 182 9.97 1.01 -20.04
CA LEU A 182 9.99 0.27 -21.31
C LEU A 182 10.82 -1.03 -21.25
N HIS A 183 11.79 -1.12 -20.33
CA HIS A 183 12.59 -2.32 -20.13
C HIS A 183 11.99 -3.30 -19.12
N LEU A 184 11.34 -2.80 -18.05
CA LEU A 184 10.93 -3.60 -16.89
C LEU A 184 9.42 -3.83 -16.80
N GLY A 185 8.61 -3.01 -17.49
CA GLY A 185 7.15 -2.97 -17.32
C GLY A 185 6.69 -2.15 -16.11
N TYR A 186 7.59 -1.54 -15.33
CA TYR A 186 7.26 -0.68 -14.19
C TYR A 186 8.39 0.32 -13.92
N ILE A 187 8.09 1.39 -13.17
CA ILE A 187 9.09 2.38 -12.76
C ILE A 187 9.69 1.98 -11.40
N PRO A 188 10.98 1.59 -11.33
CA PRO A 188 11.55 1.00 -10.14
C PRO A 188 11.95 2.06 -9.09
N ARG A 189 11.97 1.61 -7.83
CA ARG A 189 12.49 2.35 -6.66
C ARG A 189 11.81 3.71 -6.45
N GLU A 190 12.57 4.74 -6.10
CA GLU A 190 12.08 6.07 -5.74
C GLU A 190 11.64 6.92 -6.94
N LYS A 191 11.91 6.50 -8.17
CA LYS A 191 11.57 7.31 -9.35
C LYS A 191 10.06 7.33 -9.62
N SER A 192 9.59 8.41 -10.22
CA SER A 192 8.23 8.53 -10.79
C SER A 192 8.34 8.89 -12.28
N PRO A 193 7.25 8.91 -13.07
CA PRO A 193 7.31 9.32 -14.47
C PRO A 193 7.58 10.82 -14.64
N ILE A 194 7.59 11.59 -13.55
CA ILE A 194 7.75 13.06 -13.56
C ILE A 194 9.05 13.44 -12.87
N ARG A 195 9.83 14.29 -13.55
CA ARG A 195 11.09 14.79 -13.05
C ARG A 195 10.90 15.54 -11.73
N GLY A 196 11.75 15.24 -10.75
CA GLY A 196 11.73 15.90 -9.45
C GLY A 196 10.61 15.44 -8.52
N VAL A 197 9.75 14.51 -8.96
CA VAL A 197 8.77 13.85 -8.10
C VAL A 197 9.23 12.43 -7.81
N PHE A 198 9.20 12.04 -6.55
CA PHE A 198 9.74 10.78 -6.07
C PHE A 198 8.69 10.00 -5.28
N LYS A 199 8.80 8.67 -5.28
CA LYS A 199 8.13 7.78 -4.34
C LYS A 199 8.97 7.67 -3.07
N LEU A 200 8.36 7.76 -1.89
CA LEU A 200 9.05 7.38 -0.65
C LEU A 200 9.31 5.87 -0.69
N LEU A 201 10.51 5.41 -0.34
CA LEU A 201 10.85 4.00 -0.47
C LEU A 201 10.10 3.15 0.58
N PRO A 202 9.87 1.85 0.30
CA PRO A 202 9.45 0.90 1.33
C PRO A 202 10.38 0.92 2.56
N GLY A 203 9.80 0.89 3.76
CA GLY A 203 10.52 0.88 5.03
C GLY A 203 11.32 2.16 5.29
N GLU A 204 10.89 3.29 4.74
CA GLU A 204 11.56 4.59 4.85
C GLU A 204 10.69 5.62 5.57
N ARG A 205 11.33 6.43 6.41
CA ARG A 205 10.78 7.67 6.96
C ARG A 205 11.57 8.87 6.45
N MET A 206 10.92 10.00 6.32
CA MET A 206 11.53 11.28 5.96
C MET A 206 11.11 12.35 6.96
N LEU A 207 12.10 13.01 7.55
CA LEU A 207 11.92 14.10 8.51
C LEU A 207 12.38 15.40 7.87
N PHE A 208 11.55 16.42 7.90
CA PHE A 208 11.83 17.72 7.29
C PHE A 208 11.54 18.86 8.26
N ARG A 209 12.48 19.81 8.33
CA ARG A 209 12.46 20.99 9.21
C ARG A 209 12.93 22.22 8.44
N ALA A 210 12.50 23.40 8.90
CA ALA A 210 12.92 24.68 8.32
C ALA A 210 14.45 24.79 8.22
N GLY A 211 14.94 25.21 7.06
CA GLY A 211 16.36 25.44 6.79
C GLY A 211 17.21 24.17 6.63
N SER A 212 16.59 22.99 6.54
CA SER A 212 17.29 21.71 6.39
C SER A 212 16.80 20.92 5.19
N ALA A 213 17.69 20.13 4.58
CA ALA A 213 17.28 19.17 3.56
C ALA A 213 16.47 18.02 4.19
N PRO A 214 15.51 17.41 3.47
CA PRO A 214 14.76 16.26 3.97
C PRO A 214 15.68 15.11 4.37
N GLN A 215 15.57 14.67 5.61
CA GLN A 215 16.39 13.60 6.18
C GLN A 215 15.65 12.27 6.05
N ARG A 216 16.12 11.43 5.12
CA ARG A 216 15.55 10.09 4.90
C ARG A 216 16.29 9.05 5.72
N HIS A 217 15.54 8.15 6.35
CA HIS A 217 16.06 7.04 7.13
C HIS A 217 15.28 5.77 6.82
N ARG A 218 15.99 4.70 6.48
CA ARG A 218 15.40 3.39 6.23
C ARG A 218 15.37 2.61 7.54
N TYR A 219 14.19 2.50 8.13
CA TYR A 219 13.96 1.81 9.40
C TYR A 219 13.76 0.30 9.20
N TRP A 220 13.46 -0.15 7.97
CA TRP A 220 13.26 -1.57 7.67
C TRP A 220 13.87 -1.95 6.31
N LYS A 221 14.48 -3.13 6.23
CA LYS A 221 14.99 -3.70 4.97
C LYS A 221 14.83 -5.22 4.96
N LEU A 222 14.26 -5.77 3.89
CA LEU A 222 14.12 -7.21 3.71
C LEU A 222 15.48 -7.94 3.74
N SER A 223 16.53 -7.32 3.21
CA SER A 223 17.86 -7.94 3.14
C SER A 223 18.46 -8.26 4.51
N ALA A 224 18.03 -7.57 5.58
CA ALA A 224 18.49 -7.88 6.94
C ALA A 224 18.16 -9.32 7.35
N PHE A 225 17.07 -9.89 6.83
CA PHE A 225 16.63 -11.25 7.12
C PHE A 225 17.29 -12.29 6.20
N MET A 226 17.69 -11.89 4.99
CA MET A 226 18.40 -12.78 4.06
C MET A 226 19.86 -13.01 4.47
N ASP A 227 20.46 -12.06 5.18
CA ASP A 227 21.86 -12.14 5.63
C ASP A 227 22.06 -13.13 6.81
N HIS A 228 20.96 -13.55 7.46
CA HIS A 228 20.94 -14.47 8.59
C HIS A 228 19.92 -15.59 8.38
N PRO A 229 20.12 -16.49 7.39
CA PRO A 229 19.23 -17.64 7.22
C PRO A 229 19.27 -18.48 8.50
N GLY A 230 18.11 -18.75 9.09
CA GLY A 230 18.03 -19.62 10.26
C GLY A 230 18.56 -21.04 9.96
N ASP A 231 19.14 -21.69 10.97
CA ASP A 231 19.76 -23.02 10.82
C ASP A 231 18.74 -24.18 10.73
N ALA A 232 17.46 -23.91 10.98
CA ALA A 232 16.44 -24.93 11.04
C ALA A 232 15.75 -25.09 9.66
N VAL A 233 15.61 -26.33 9.22
CA VAL A 233 14.81 -26.73 8.04
C VAL A 233 14.12 -28.04 8.43
N GLY A 234 12.79 -28.13 8.33
CA GLY A 234 12.03 -29.33 8.71
C GLY A 234 10.53 -29.07 8.87
N GLU A 235 9.79 -30.06 9.39
CA GLU A 235 8.33 -29.97 9.62
C GLU A 235 7.93 -28.76 10.48
N SER A 236 8.81 -28.33 11.39
CA SER A 236 8.58 -27.13 12.21
C SER A 236 8.36 -25.86 11.38
N PHE A 237 8.95 -25.75 10.18
CA PHE A 237 8.77 -24.58 9.30
C PHE A 237 7.40 -24.55 8.64
N ILE A 238 6.81 -25.72 8.35
CA ILE A 238 5.48 -25.80 7.73
C ILE A 238 4.45 -25.30 8.74
N ASP A 239 4.54 -25.78 9.98
CA ASP A 239 3.64 -25.36 11.04
C ASP A 239 3.87 -23.90 11.44
N GLU A 240 5.13 -23.46 11.60
CA GLU A 240 5.44 -22.06 11.88
C GLU A 240 4.96 -21.11 10.76
N THR A 241 5.15 -21.48 9.49
CA THR A 241 4.64 -20.67 8.36
C THR A 241 3.11 -20.60 8.38
N ARG A 242 2.43 -21.71 8.70
CA ARG A 242 0.97 -21.74 8.82
C ARG A 242 0.50 -20.87 9.99
N ASP A 243 1.15 -20.97 11.14
CA ASP A 243 0.82 -20.19 12.34
C ASP A 243 1.03 -18.68 12.08
N LEU A 244 2.12 -18.29 11.41
CA LEU A 244 2.38 -16.91 11.03
C LEU A 244 1.39 -16.38 9.98
N LEU A 245 0.99 -17.21 9.02
CA LEU A 245 -0.04 -16.86 8.05
C LEU A 245 -1.40 -16.64 8.74
N ASP A 246 -1.79 -17.57 9.61
CA ASP A 246 -3.04 -17.50 10.35
C ASP A 246 -3.06 -16.29 11.30
N ASP A 247 -1.93 -15.99 11.96
CA ASP A 247 -1.80 -14.78 12.79
C ASP A 247 -1.91 -13.49 11.95
N ALA A 248 -1.23 -13.43 10.80
CA ALA A 248 -1.31 -12.29 9.90
C ALA A 248 -2.74 -12.06 9.39
N VAL A 249 -3.46 -13.12 9.02
CA VAL A 249 -4.86 -13.04 8.62
C VAL A 249 -5.71 -12.56 9.78
N ARG A 250 -5.59 -13.16 10.98
CA ARG A 250 -6.35 -12.76 12.18
C ARG A 250 -6.18 -11.28 12.52
N LEU A 251 -4.96 -10.76 12.42
CA LEU A 251 -4.68 -9.34 12.62
C LEU A 251 -5.35 -8.43 11.57
N GLN A 252 -5.40 -8.89 10.31
CA GLN A 252 -6.03 -8.17 9.19
C GLN A 252 -7.57 -8.24 9.19
N LEU A 253 -8.17 -9.12 10.01
CA LEU A 253 -9.62 -9.21 10.19
C LEU A 253 -10.19 -8.16 11.15
N ARG A 254 -9.34 -7.36 11.81
CA ARG A 254 -9.77 -6.25 12.69
C ARG A 254 -10.43 -5.15 11.84
N SER A 255 -11.76 -5.10 11.82
CA SER A 255 -12.56 -4.15 11.02
C SER A 255 -13.95 -3.96 11.62
N ASP A 256 -14.49 -2.73 11.60
CA ASP A 256 -15.87 -2.43 12.02
C ASP A 256 -16.88 -2.49 10.86
N VAL A 257 -16.40 -2.82 9.65
CA VAL A 257 -17.21 -2.96 8.43
C VAL A 257 -17.09 -4.37 7.84
N PRO A 258 -18.10 -4.81 7.07
CA PRO A 258 -18.02 -6.08 6.36
C PRO A 258 -16.78 -6.17 5.47
N LEU A 259 -16.09 -7.30 5.58
CA LEU A 259 -14.92 -7.64 4.79
C LEU A 259 -15.18 -8.92 3.98
N GLY A 260 -14.47 -9.05 2.87
CA GLY A 260 -14.48 -10.24 2.03
C GLY A 260 -13.07 -10.74 1.70
N SER A 261 -12.99 -11.67 0.76
CA SER A 261 -11.72 -12.15 0.21
C SER A 261 -11.79 -12.37 -1.29
N PHE A 262 -10.72 -12.01 -2.01
CA PHE A 262 -10.57 -12.36 -3.42
C PHE A 262 -10.11 -13.81 -3.55
N LEU A 263 -10.84 -14.59 -4.35
CA LEU A 263 -10.63 -16.02 -4.49
C LEU A 263 -10.53 -16.41 -5.97
N SER A 264 -9.30 -16.69 -6.40
CA SER A 264 -9.01 -17.25 -7.73
C SER A 264 -9.01 -18.78 -7.73
N GLY A 265 -8.82 -19.42 -6.57
CA GLY A 265 -8.57 -20.86 -6.47
C GLY A 265 -7.09 -21.23 -6.61
N GLY A 266 -6.21 -20.25 -6.85
CA GLY A 266 -4.75 -20.40 -6.67
C GLY A 266 -4.38 -20.63 -5.20
N LEU A 267 -3.18 -21.15 -4.94
CA LEU A 267 -2.76 -21.55 -3.60
C LEU A 267 -2.82 -20.38 -2.59
N ASP A 268 -2.32 -19.20 -2.99
CA ASP A 268 -2.22 -18.04 -2.11
C ASP A 268 -3.58 -17.52 -1.67
N SER A 269 -4.48 -17.25 -2.64
CA SER A 269 -5.84 -16.78 -2.34
C SER A 269 -6.66 -17.82 -1.58
N SER A 270 -6.44 -19.10 -1.86
CA SER A 270 -7.09 -20.21 -1.15
C SER A 270 -6.61 -20.31 0.30
N ALA A 271 -5.32 -20.19 0.56
CA ALA A 271 -4.76 -20.24 1.90
C ALA A 271 -5.29 -19.09 2.77
N ILE A 272 -5.28 -17.86 2.24
CA ILE A 272 -5.85 -16.68 2.92
C ILE A 272 -7.35 -16.86 3.18
N THR A 273 -8.12 -17.33 2.18
CA THR A 273 -9.58 -17.55 2.33
C THR A 273 -9.88 -18.62 3.38
N MET A 274 -9.16 -19.75 3.35
CA MET A 274 -9.35 -20.85 4.29
C MET A 274 -8.96 -20.47 5.72
N SER A 275 -7.98 -19.59 5.89
CA SER A 275 -7.62 -19.03 7.20
C SER A 275 -8.73 -18.09 7.70
N ALA A 276 -9.14 -17.12 6.87
CA ALA A 276 -10.17 -16.15 7.22
C ALA A 276 -11.53 -16.79 7.54
N ALA A 277 -11.91 -17.84 6.81
CA ALA A 277 -13.17 -18.56 7.02
C ALA A 277 -13.23 -19.36 8.33
N ARG A 278 -12.10 -19.57 9.03
CA ARG A 278 -12.09 -20.16 10.38
C ARG A 278 -12.44 -19.15 11.46
N GLU A 279 -12.10 -17.89 11.23
CA GLU A 279 -12.30 -16.78 12.15
C GLU A 279 -13.64 -16.09 11.94
N LEU A 280 -14.15 -16.11 10.70
CA LEU A 280 -15.40 -15.46 10.32
C LEU A 280 -16.43 -16.46 9.81
N GLU A 281 -17.59 -16.47 10.45
CA GLU A 281 -18.76 -17.06 9.84
C GLU A 281 -19.14 -16.26 8.58
N ASN A 282 -19.68 -16.96 7.58
CA ASN A 282 -20.40 -16.30 6.49
C ASN A 282 -19.52 -15.35 5.63
N LEU A 283 -18.21 -15.58 5.54
CA LEU A 283 -17.29 -14.78 4.72
C LEU A 283 -17.74 -14.70 3.25
N ASP A 284 -17.84 -13.48 2.71
CA ASP A 284 -18.08 -13.27 1.28
C ASP A 284 -16.77 -13.42 0.48
N THR A 285 -16.77 -14.27 -0.53
CA THR A 285 -15.63 -14.46 -1.44
C THR A 285 -15.98 -14.00 -2.84
N PHE A 286 -15.02 -13.43 -3.56
CA PHE A 286 -15.22 -12.84 -4.88
C PHE A 286 -14.26 -13.45 -5.88
N GLY A 287 -14.77 -13.92 -7.02
CA GLY A 287 -13.99 -14.38 -8.15
C GLY A 287 -14.44 -13.71 -9.44
N ILE A 288 -13.55 -13.65 -10.42
CA ILE A 288 -13.87 -13.18 -11.76
C ILE A 288 -13.44 -14.23 -12.79
N GLY A 289 -14.29 -14.45 -13.79
CA GLY A 289 -14.00 -15.30 -14.94
C GLY A 289 -14.04 -14.49 -16.24
N PHE A 290 -13.48 -15.05 -17.31
CA PHE A 290 -13.49 -14.41 -18.63
C PHE A 290 -14.21 -15.29 -19.65
N LYS A 291 -15.17 -14.70 -20.37
CA LYS A 291 -15.92 -15.43 -21.39
C LYS A 291 -15.00 -15.86 -22.55
N GLY A 292 -15.01 -17.15 -22.87
CA GLY A 292 -14.31 -17.69 -24.05
C GLY A 292 -12.80 -17.88 -23.88
N HIS A 293 -12.25 -17.74 -22.67
CA HIS A 293 -10.84 -18.00 -22.40
C HIS A 293 -10.58 -19.46 -22.01
N HIS A 294 -9.42 -19.99 -22.43
CA HIS A 294 -8.99 -21.35 -22.13
C HIS A 294 -8.46 -21.53 -20.70
N PHE A 295 -8.19 -20.44 -19.98
CA PHE A 295 -7.74 -20.43 -18.59
C PHE A 295 -8.87 -19.90 -17.71
N ASP A 296 -9.78 -20.80 -17.34
CA ASP A 296 -10.90 -20.51 -16.44
C ASP A 296 -10.57 -21.06 -15.04
N GLU A 297 -10.24 -20.16 -14.11
CA GLU A 297 -9.91 -20.51 -12.73
C GLU A 297 -11.16 -20.68 -11.84
N THR A 298 -12.34 -20.28 -12.33
CA THR A 298 -13.60 -20.31 -11.56
C THR A 298 -13.97 -21.70 -11.02
N PRO A 299 -13.70 -22.85 -11.69
CA PRO A 299 -13.98 -24.15 -11.11
C PRO A 299 -13.15 -24.45 -9.86
N TYR A 300 -11.93 -23.90 -9.74
CA TYR A 300 -11.09 -24.04 -8.56
C TYR A 300 -11.58 -23.14 -7.43
N ALA A 301 -11.92 -21.89 -7.75
CA ALA A 301 -12.52 -20.96 -6.79
C ALA A 301 -13.79 -21.54 -6.15
N ARG A 302 -14.71 -22.10 -6.95
CA ARG A 302 -15.94 -22.75 -6.44
C ARG A 302 -15.66 -23.93 -5.51
N LYS A 303 -14.63 -24.73 -5.79
CA LYS A 303 -14.22 -25.85 -4.91
C LYS A 303 -13.74 -25.34 -3.57
N VAL A 304 -12.86 -24.35 -3.57
CA VAL A 304 -12.31 -23.76 -2.34
C VAL A 304 -13.43 -23.09 -1.55
N ALA A 305 -14.31 -22.34 -2.22
CA ALA A 305 -15.46 -21.73 -1.57
C ALA A 305 -16.38 -22.74 -0.88
N ALA A 306 -16.64 -23.88 -1.51
CA ALA A 306 -17.44 -24.96 -0.94
C ALA A 306 -16.75 -25.61 0.27
N LEU A 307 -15.43 -25.80 0.21
CA LEU A 307 -14.64 -26.34 1.33
C LEU A 307 -14.57 -25.35 2.51
N ALA A 308 -14.46 -24.06 2.22
CA ALA A 308 -14.39 -22.99 3.21
C ALA A 308 -15.77 -22.61 3.79
N GLY A 309 -16.88 -23.06 3.17
CA GLY A 309 -18.24 -22.66 3.57
C GLY A 309 -18.55 -21.19 3.33
N THR A 310 -17.89 -20.57 2.34
CA THR A 310 -18.03 -19.11 2.06
C THR A 310 -19.23 -18.79 1.18
N ARG A 311 -19.72 -17.55 1.25
CA ARG A 311 -20.69 -17.01 0.28
C ARG A 311 -19.94 -16.53 -0.97
N HIS A 312 -19.85 -17.40 -1.96
CA HIS A 312 -19.09 -17.11 -3.17
C HIS A 312 -19.90 -16.33 -4.21
N HIS A 313 -19.31 -15.23 -4.67
CA HIS A 313 -19.81 -14.34 -5.70
C HIS A 313 -18.85 -14.38 -6.89
N GLU A 314 -19.39 -14.61 -8.07
CA GLU A 314 -18.61 -14.76 -9.29
C GLU A 314 -19.19 -13.88 -10.39
N GLU A 315 -18.32 -13.11 -11.06
CA GLU A 315 -18.69 -12.30 -12.22
C GLU A 315 -17.93 -12.77 -13.47
N ILE A 316 -18.66 -13.04 -14.55
CA ILE A 316 -18.06 -13.37 -15.85
C ILE A 316 -17.94 -12.09 -16.66
N LEU A 317 -16.70 -11.67 -16.89
CA LEU A 317 -16.37 -10.47 -17.63
C LEU A 317 -16.40 -10.74 -19.14
N GLU A 318 -16.99 -9.79 -19.85
CA GLU A 318 -16.90 -9.70 -21.30
C GLU A 318 -15.93 -8.58 -21.67
N PRO A 319 -15.03 -8.76 -22.66
CA PRO A 319 -14.00 -7.78 -23.05
C PRO A 319 -14.55 -6.54 -23.79
N ASN A 320 -15.77 -6.14 -23.47
CA ASN A 320 -16.48 -5.00 -24.03
C ASN A 320 -15.95 -3.77 -23.25
N HIS A 321 -15.58 -2.68 -23.92
CA HIS A 321 -15.12 -1.41 -23.30
C HIS A 321 -13.65 -1.35 -22.82
N LEU A 322 -12.75 -2.12 -23.44
CA LEU A 322 -11.30 -2.00 -23.16
C LEU A 322 -10.74 -0.57 -23.36
N PRO A 323 -11.11 0.20 -24.41
CA PRO A 323 -10.57 1.55 -24.59
C PRO A 323 -10.90 2.53 -23.45
N GLU A 324 -12.16 2.55 -22.99
CA GLU A 324 -12.61 3.41 -21.89
C GLU A 324 -11.96 3.00 -20.56
N LEU A 325 -11.79 1.70 -20.36
CA LEU A 325 -11.12 1.16 -19.18
C LEU A 325 -9.64 1.56 -19.13
N ILE A 326 -8.93 1.58 -20.26
CA ILE A 326 -7.54 2.01 -20.30
C ILE A 326 -7.39 3.46 -19.82
N GLN A 327 -8.31 4.36 -20.22
CA GLN A 327 -8.27 5.76 -19.76
C GLN A 327 -8.53 5.86 -18.25
N THR A 328 -9.49 5.08 -17.76
CA THR A 328 -9.81 4.99 -16.33
C THR A 328 -8.62 4.48 -15.52
N LEU A 329 -7.94 3.43 -16.01
CA LEU A 329 -6.77 2.87 -15.37
C LEU A 329 -5.57 3.82 -15.40
N ALA A 330 -5.35 4.53 -16.51
CA ALA A 330 -4.30 5.55 -16.59
C ALA A 330 -4.50 6.66 -15.55
N TRP A 331 -5.76 7.05 -15.28
CA TRP A 331 -6.08 7.96 -14.19
C TRP A 331 -5.77 7.36 -12.82
N HIS A 332 -6.22 6.13 -12.52
CA HIS A 332 -6.06 5.55 -11.18
C HIS A 332 -4.64 5.09 -10.85
N LEU A 333 -3.86 4.63 -11.84
CA LEU A 333 -2.51 4.11 -11.60
C LEU A 333 -1.46 5.19 -11.38
N ASP A 334 -1.69 6.41 -11.88
CA ASP A 334 -0.75 7.55 -11.88
C ASP A 334 0.57 7.33 -12.63
N GLU A 335 0.99 6.09 -12.82
CA GLU A 335 2.22 5.69 -13.49
C GLU A 335 1.91 4.62 -14.56
N PRO A 336 2.72 4.56 -15.62
CA PRO A 336 2.61 3.47 -16.58
C PRO A 336 2.94 2.13 -15.90
N ASN A 337 2.09 1.13 -16.13
CA ASN A 337 2.20 -0.22 -15.59
C ASN A 337 2.01 -1.24 -16.72
N GLY A 338 2.92 -2.21 -16.81
CA GLY A 338 2.95 -3.26 -17.83
C GLY A 338 2.37 -4.59 -17.36
N ASP A 339 1.87 -4.68 -16.12
CA ASP A 339 1.22 -5.86 -15.57
C ASP A 339 -0.23 -5.97 -16.07
N PRO A 340 -0.58 -6.98 -16.90
CA PRO A 340 -1.94 -7.16 -17.37
C PRO A 340 -2.95 -7.46 -16.23
N ALA A 341 -2.48 -7.87 -15.04
CA ALA A 341 -3.34 -8.14 -13.88
C ALA A 341 -4.09 -6.88 -13.37
N MET A 342 -3.65 -5.68 -13.76
CA MET A 342 -4.34 -4.43 -13.42
C MET A 342 -5.81 -4.39 -13.88
N LEU A 343 -6.13 -5.03 -15.01
CA LEU A 343 -7.49 -5.10 -15.55
C LEU A 343 -8.42 -5.96 -14.65
N PRO A 344 -8.13 -7.25 -14.41
CA PRO A 344 -8.89 -8.07 -13.46
C PRO A 344 -8.96 -7.46 -12.06
N SER A 345 -7.87 -6.87 -11.55
CA SER A 345 -7.86 -6.23 -10.24
C SER A 345 -8.82 -5.04 -10.15
N TYR A 346 -8.92 -4.21 -11.18
CA TYR A 346 -9.88 -3.10 -11.19
C TYR A 346 -11.32 -3.61 -11.17
N TRP A 347 -11.65 -4.58 -12.03
CA TRP A 347 -12.99 -5.14 -12.13
C TRP A 347 -13.44 -5.83 -10.85
N ILE A 348 -12.61 -6.69 -10.25
CA ILE A 348 -12.97 -7.37 -9.00
C ILE A 348 -13.11 -6.36 -7.83
N CYS A 349 -12.36 -5.26 -7.82
CA CYS A 349 -12.55 -4.19 -6.84
C CYS A 349 -13.88 -3.47 -7.06
N GLN A 350 -14.23 -3.14 -8.31
CA GLN A 350 -15.50 -2.51 -8.65
C GLN A 350 -16.68 -3.39 -8.24
N TYR A 351 -16.63 -4.67 -8.58
CA TYR A 351 -17.65 -5.67 -8.26
C TYR A 351 -17.81 -5.88 -6.75
N SER A 352 -16.70 -6.13 -6.05
CA SER A 352 -16.75 -6.42 -4.60
C SER A 352 -17.20 -5.22 -3.77
N ARG A 353 -16.97 -3.98 -4.25
CA ARG A 353 -17.35 -2.75 -3.56
C ARG A 353 -18.85 -2.63 -3.30
N GLU A 354 -19.68 -3.30 -4.11
CA GLU A 354 -21.14 -3.34 -3.92
C GLU A 354 -21.56 -4.08 -2.65
N LYS A 355 -20.68 -4.91 -2.09
CA LYS A 355 -20.96 -5.75 -0.90
C LYS A 355 -20.05 -5.45 0.29
N VAL A 356 -18.76 -5.22 0.04
CA VAL A 356 -17.75 -5.06 1.10
C VAL A 356 -16.93 -3.79 0.89
N LYS A 357 -16.38 -3.24 1.99
CA LYS A 357 -15.41 -2.13 1.92
C LYS A 357 -13.96 -2.62 1.92
N VAL A 358 -13.73 -3.80 2.50
CA VAL A 358 -12.42 -4.41 2.73
C VAL A 358 -12.41 -5.78 2.07
N ALA A 359 -11.31 -6.13 1.42
CA ALA A 359 -11.11 -7.46 0.87
C ALA A 359 -9.66 -7.91 1.10
N LEU A 360 -9.49 -9.15 1.58
CA LEU A 360 -8.19 -9.81 1.65
C LEU A 360 -7.75 -10.30 0.26
N SER A 361 -6.46 -10.25 -0.01
CA SER A 361 -5.85 -10.69 -1.27
C SER A 361 -4.65 -11.61 -0.98
N GLY A 362 -4.43 -12.59 -1.87
CA GLY A 362 -3.24 -13.45 -1.84
C GLY A 362 -2.01 -12.83 -2.52
N ALA A 363 -2.07 -11.57 -2.96
CA ALA A 363 -0.94 -10.89 -3.60
C ALA A 363 0.29 -10.85 -2.69
N GLY A 364 1.48 -11.12 -3.24
CA GLY A 364 2.74 -11.21 -2.50
C GLY A 364 3.21 -12.64 -2.22
N GLY A 365 2.32 -13.64 -2.37
CA GLY A 365 2.66 -15.05 -2.13
C GLY A 365 3.74 -15.55 -3.09
N ASP A 366 3.54 -15.34 -4.40
CA ASP A 366 4.53 -15.69 -5.43
C ASP A 366 5.91 -15.02 -5.21
N GLU A 367 5.94 -13.76 -4.78
CA GLU A 367 7.19 -13.04 -4.49
C GLU A 367 7.91 -13.60 -3.26
N LEU A 368 7.16 -13.97 -2.22
CA LEU A 368 7.72 -14.48 -0.96
C LEU A 368 8.21 -15.92 -1.11
N PHE A 369 7.44 -16.77 -1.81
CA PHE A 369 7.70 -18.22 -1.91
C PHE A 369 8.33 -18.64 -3.25
N GLY A 370 8.57 -17.70 -4.17
CA GLY A 370 9.17 -17.99 -5.47
C GLY A 370 8.24 -18.75 -6.42
N GLY A 371 6.92 -18.51 -6.32
CA GLY A 371 5.88 -19.27 -7.04
C GLY A 371 5.86 -19.06 -8.56
N TYR A 372 6.51 -18.00 -9.08
CA TYR A 372 6.53 -17.78 -10.52
C TYR A 372 7.29 -18.88 -11.28
N PRO A 373 6.75 -19.36 -12.42
CA PRO A 373 7.42 -20.36 -13.26
C PRO A 373 8.85 -19.96 -13.65
N ARG A 374 9.15 -18.67 -13.83
CA ARG A 374 10.50 -18.18 -14.15
C ARG A 374 11.57 -18.50 -13.09
N HIS A 375 11.18 -18.79 -11.84
CA HIS A 375 12.10 -19.17 -10.76
C HIS A 375 12.41 -20.67 -10.77
N VAL A 376 11.46 -21.48 -11.25
CA VAL A 376 11.53 -22.95 -11.24
C VAL A 376 11.94 -23.50 -12.61
N ASP A 377 11.57 -22.83 -13.69
CA ASP A 377 11.73 -23.26 -15.07
C ASP A 377 12.93 -22.55 -15.72
N PRO A 378 14.13 -23.17 -15.74
CA PRO A 378 15.25 -22.62 -16.47
C PRO A 378 14.85 -22.59 -17.95
N VAL A 379 14.71 -21.38 -18.51
CA VAL A 379 14.52 -21.06 -19.94
C VAL A 379 14.53 -22.33 -20.80
N PRO A 380 13.36 -22.82 -21.28
CA PRO A 380 13.26 -24.14 -21.89
C PRO A 380 14.38 -24.32 -22.91
N CYS A 381 15.15 -25.40 -22.81
CA CYS A 381 16.25 -25.74 -23.72
C CYS A 381 15.89 -25.60 -25.21
N THR A 382 14.59 -25.70 -25.52
CA THR A 382 14.00 -25.59 -26.85
C THR A 382 13.83 -24.14 -27.34
N SER A 383 13.74 -23.17 -26.45
CA SER A 383 13.63 -21.73 -26.77
C SER A 383 14.95 -21.18 -27.34
N PRO A 384 14.92 -20.09 -28.12
CA PRO A 384 16.14 -19.48 -28.67
C PRO A 384 17.17 -19.15 -27.57
N ALA A 385 16.72 -18.58 -26.45
CA ALA A 385 17.56 -18.28 -25.29
C ALA A 385 18.07 -19.54 -24.58
N GLY A 386 17.27 -20.61 -24.53
CA GLY A 386 17.67 -21.91 -23.98
C GLY A 386 18.75 -22.60 -24.81
N ARG A 387 18.62 -22.56 -26.14
CA ARG A 387 19.64 -23.09 -27.08
C ARG A 387 20.96 -22.32 -26.97
N ILE A 388 20.91 -20.99 -26.82
CA ILE A 388 22.11 -20.17 -26.60
C ILE A 388 22.76 -20.52 -25.26
N ARG A 389 21.97 -20.78 -24.20
CA ARG A 389 22.47 -21.25 -22.91
C ARG A 389 23.05 -22.66 -22.91
N GLN A 390 22.83 -23.46 -23.96
CA GLN A 390 23.49 -24.76 -24.14
C GLN A 390 24.89 -24.65 -24.77
N LEU A 391 25.21 -23.53 -25.43
CA LEU A 391 26.52 -23.35 -26.06
C LEU A 391 27.64 -23.26 -25.00
N PRO A 392 28.87 -23.68 -25.28
CA PRO A 392 30.02 -23.39 -24.43
C PRO A 392 30.17 -21.88 -24.18
N GLN A 393 30.64 -21.48 -23.00
CA GLN A 393 30.72 -20.08 -22.58
C GLN A 393 31.49 -19.18 -23.56
N GLY A 394 32.48 -19.72 -24.27
CA GLY A 394 33.23 -19.00 -25.31
C GLY A 394 32.37 -18.60 -26.52
N LEU A 395 31.45 -19.46 -26.96
CA LEU A 395 30.54 -19.19 -28.08
C LEU A 395 29.41 -18.23 -27.68
N ARG A 396 28.98 -18.26 -26.41
CA ARG A 396 27.99 -17.29 -25.88
C ARG A 396 28.50 -15.86 -25.79
N ARG A 397 29.82 -15.64 -25.77
CA ARG A 397 30.42 -14.30 -25.73
C ARG A 397 30.63 -13.69 -27.11
N MET A 398 30.49 -14.48 -28.18
CA MET A 398 30.64 -14.03 -29.57
C MET A 398 29.30 -13.75 -30.26
N LEU A 399 28.21 -14.31 -29.73
CA LEU A 399 26.82 -13.98 -30.04
C LEU A 399 26.37 -12.82 -29.15
#